data_AF-A0A1L9GQN6-F1
#
_entry.id   AF-A0A1L9GQN6-F1
#
_cell.length_a   1.000
_cell.length_b   1.000
_cell.length_c   1.000
_cell.angle_alpha   90.00
_cell.angle_beta   90.00
_cell.angle_gamma   90.00
#
_symmetry.space_group_name_H-M   'P 1'
#
loop_
_entity.id
_entity.type
_entity.pdbx_description
1 polymer ?
#
loop_
_entity_poly.entity_id
_entity_poly.type
_entity_poly.pdbx_seq_one_letter_code
_entity_poly.pdbx_strand_id
1 'polypeptide(L)'
;MTKLASKPILKKASGILAQEFAIPKDIAWAWVTLLLSQEEQKRDSEEKRYSRIAEFEAWILGLSLPTDSKNPESGAVSPEAVKNSARNVFEWPHEYIFEETAAPNHMDAKITYSDTITKPILDAVKDAGGSNDRAALIAILEGYAKEGKEPFANVTPEGIEWKGSVWKEGDKYNLLTLKSLHNRLSNLRKKGLI
;
A
#
# COMPACT_ATOMS: atom_id res chain seq x y z
N MET A 1 -7.57 2.68 -25.60
CA MET A 1 -7.49 3.85 -24.69
C MET A 1 -8.71 3.86 -23.79
N THR A 2 -8.67 3.10 -22.70
CA THR A 2 -9.76 3.03 -21.72
C THR A 2 -9.47 4.06 -20.62
N LYS A 3 -10.35 5.06 -20.53
CA LYS A 3 -10.25 6.20 -19.61
C LYS A 3 -9.90 5.72 -18.21
N LEU A 4 -8.70 6.12 -17.74
CA LEU A 4 -8.40 6.36 -16.33
C LEU A 4 -9.68 6.89 -15.67
N ALA A 5 -10.22 6.20 -14.66
CA ALA A 5 -11.26 6.75 -13.80
C ALA A 5 -10.86 8.20 -13.48
N SER A 6 -11.72 9.16 -13.81
CA SER A 6 -11.33 10.55 -14.08
C SER A 6 -10.29 11.07 -13.08
N LYS A 7 -9.11 11.44 -13.57
CA LYS A 7 -7.95 11.96 -12.80
C LYS A 7 -8.33 12.86 -11.59
N PRO A 8 -9.36 13.73 -11.67
CA PRO A 8 -9.83 14.52 -10.53
C PRO A 8 -10.39 13.72 -9.35
N ILE A 9 -11.17 12.66 -9.60
CA ILE A 9 -11.81 11.84 -8.55
C ILE A 9 -10.74 11.10 -7.75
N LEU A 10 -9.75 10.54 -8.44
CA LEU A 10 -8.65 9.82 -7.77
C LEU A 10 -7.74 10.78 -7.00
N LYS A 11 -7.49 11.99 -7.51
CA LYS A 11 -6.78 13.04 -6.78
C LYS A 11 -7.52 13.46 -5.51
N LYS A 12 -8.84 13.57 -5.57
CA LYS A 12 -9.67 13.85 -4.38
C LYS A 12 -9.56 12.73 -3.35
N ALA A 13 -9.66 11.47 -3.76
CA ALA A 13 -9.52 10.32 -2.88
C ALA A 13 -8.14 10.26 -2.22
N SER A 14 -7.07 10.44 -3.00
CA SER A 14 -5.71 10.57 -2.47
C SER A 14 -5.59 11.71 -1.47
N GLY A 15 -6.16 12.88 -1.76
CA GLY A 15 -6.11 14.04 -0.88
C GLY A 15 -6.77 13.79 0.48
N ILE A 16 -7.87 13.04 0.53
CA ILE A 16 -8.54 12.66 1.79
C ILE A 16 -7.65 11.77 2.65
N LEU A 17 -7.02 10.76 2.05
CA LEU A 17 -6.20 9.80 2.80
C LEU A 17 -4.84 10.36 3.22
N ALA A 18 -4.43 11.51 2.66
CA ALA A 18 -3.25 12.27 3.07
C ALA A 18 -3.54 13.31 4.17
N GLN A 19 -4.80 13.48 4.58
CA GLN A 19 -5.16 14.38 5.68
C GLN A 19 -4.73 13.80 7.03
N GLU A 20 -4.47 14.69 8.00
CA GLU A 20 -4.18 14.30 9.38
C GLU A 20 -5.39 13.61 10.03
N PHE A 21 -6.59 14.12 9.75
CA PHE A 21 -7.88 13.59 10.20
C PHE A 21 -8.91 13.68 9.08
N ALA A 22 -9.74 12.65 8.94
CA ALA A 22 -10.87 12.63 8.03
C ALA A 22 -12.03 11.82 8.62
N ILE A 23 -13.25 12.09 8.17
CA ILE A 23 -14.44 11.37 8.63
C ILE A 23 -14.38 9.93 8.11
N PRO A 24 -14.72 8.90 8.92
CA PRO A 24 -14.69 7.49 8.52
C PRO A 24 -15.32 7.20 7.15
N LYS A 25 -16.46 7.83 6.85
CA LYS A 25 -17.15 7.72 5.56
C LYS A 25 -16.30 8.18 4.37
N ASP A 26 -15.59 9.30 4.53
CA ASP A 26 -14.73 9.86 3.49
C ASP A 26 -13.48 9.00 3.27
N ILE A 27 -12.93 8.45 4.35
CA ILE A 27 -11.82 7.48 4.30
C ILE A 27 -12.27 6.22 3.54
N ALA A 28 -13.42 5.65 3.90
CA ALA A 28 -13.98 4.48 3.22
C ALA A 28 -14.24 4.75 1.73
N TRP A 29 -14.85 5.89 1.40
CA TRP A 29 -15.07 6.30 0.01
C TRP A 29 -13.75 6.44 -0.75
N ALA A 30 -12.76 7.11 -0.18
CA ALA A 30 -11.48 7.36 -0.82
C ALA A 30 -10.73 6.04 -1.07
N TRP A 31 -10.70 5.17 -0.08
CA TRP A 31 -10.05 3.88 -0.17
C TRP A 31 -10.71 3.00 -1.24
N VAL A 32 -12.03 2.79 -1.19
CA VAL A 32 -12.75 1.99 -2.20
C VAL A 32 -12.56 2.57 -3.60
N THR A 33 -12.58 3.90 -3.72
CA THR A 33 -12.37 4.58 -5.00
C THR A 33 -10.98 4.31 -5.59
N LEU A 34 -9.93 4.28 -4.76
CA LEU A 34 -8.58 3.96 -5.21
C LEU A 34 -8.42 2.46 -5.52
N LEU A 35 -9.01 1.57 -4.72
CA LEU A 35 -8.99 0.12 -5.00
C LEU A 35 -9.65 -0.23 -6.32
N LEU A 36 -10.86 0.27 -6.57
CA LEU A 36 -11.59 0.04 -7.82
C LEU A 36 -10.87 0.62 -9.04
N SER A 37 -10.02 1.64 -8.84
CA SER A 37 -9.19 2.17 -9.93
C SER A 37 -8.01 1.26 -10.29
N GLN A 38 -7.63 0.34 -9.39
CA GLN A 38 -6.55 -0.61 -9.58
C GLN A 38 -7.01 -1.96 -10.16
N GLU A 39 -8.27 -2.34 -9.89
CA GLU A 39 -8.92 -3.53 -10.44
C GLU A 39 -9.33 -3.26 -11.90
N GLU A 40 -8.80 -4.03 -12.86
CA GLU A 40 -9.15 -3.88 -14.29
C GLU A 40 -10.64 -4.08 -14.51
N GLN A 41 -11.32 -2.99 -14.87
CA GLN A 41 -12.53 -2.87 -15.71
C GLN A 41 -13.68 -3.88 -15.56
N LYS A 42 -13.77 -4.63 -14.46
CA LYS A 42 -15.02 -5.25 -14.06
C LYS A 42 -15.83 -4.15 -13.42
N ARG A 43 -16.79 -3.62 -14.18
CA ARG A 43 -17.83 -2.73 -13.65
C ARG A 43 -18.52 -3.48 -12.50
N ASP A 44 -18.06 -3.25 -11.28
CA ASP A 44 -18.91 -3.46 -10.13
C ASP A 44 -20.15 -2.56 -10.32
N SER A 45 -21.34 -3.13 -10.12
CA SER A 45 -22.56 -2.33 -10.14
C SER A 45 -22.41 -1.21 -9.11
N GLU A 46 -22.97 -0.03 -9.39
CA GLU A 46 -22.86 1.13 -8.50
C GLU A 46 -23.32 0.80 -7.07
N GLU A 47 -24.32 -0.08 -6.96
CA GLU A 47 -24.81 -0.68 -5.72
C GLU A 47 -23.71 -1.42 -4.94
N LYS A 48 -22.90 -2.27 -5.60
CA LYS A 48 -21.78 -2.96 -4.95
C LYS A 48 -20.73 -2.00 -4.43
N ARG A 49 -20.48 -0.88 -5.14
CA ARG A 49 -19.56 0.17 -4.67
C ARG A 49 -20.09 0.81 -3.39
N TYR A 50 -21.37 1.18 -3.34
CA TYR A 50 -21.96 1.77 -2.14
C TYR A 50 -22.00 0.78 -0.97
N SER A 51 -22.33 -0.50 -1.22
CA SER A 51 -22.25 -1.55 -0.20
C SER A 51 -20.84 -1.69 0.36
N ARG A 52 -19.82 -1.73 -0.50
CA ARG A 52 -18.42 -1.84 -0.06
C ARG A 52 -17.96 -0.62 0.74
N ILE A 53 -18.39 0.59 0.36
CA ILE A 53 -18.13 1.80 1.15
C ILE A 53 -18.76 1.70 2.54
N ALA A 54 -20.02 1.26 2.63
CA ALA A 54 -20.71 1.12 3.92
C ALA A 54 -20.07 0.05 4.81
N GLU A 55 -19.63 -1.08 4.24
CA GLU A 55 -18.89 -2.12 4.97
C GLU A 55 -17.57 -1.58 5.53
N PHE A 56 -16.80 -0.85 4.72
CA PHE A 56 -15.55 -0.22 5.18
C PHE A 56 -15.81 0.85 6.23
N GLU A 57 -16.83 1.67 6.08
CA GLU A 57 -17.21 2.69 7.06
C GLU A 57 -17.55 2.04 8.42
N ALA A 58 -18.41 1.01 8.41
CA ALA A 58 -18.77 0.28 9.63
C ALA A 58 -17.55 -0.38 10.28
N TRP A 59 -16.63 -0.93 9.48
CA TRP A 59 -15.38 -1.49 9.99
C TRP A 59 -14.51 -0.41 10.66
N ILE A 60 -14.34 0.77 10.04
CA ILE A 60 -13.57 1.87 10.62
C ILE A 60 -14.17 2.31 11.96
N LEU A 61 -15.49 2.48 12.01
CA LEU A 61 -16.19 2.83 13.25
C LEU A 61 -16.01 1.77 14.34
N GLY A 62 -16.00 0.48 13.96
CA GLY A 62 -15.77 -0.63 14.88
C GLY A 62 -14.36 -0.69 15.46
N LEU A 63 -13.36 -0.04 14.84
CA LEU A 63 -11.99 -0.01 15.35
C LEU A 63 -11.81 0.88 16.59
N SER A 64 -12.80 1.73 16.93
CA SER A 64 -12.73 2.66 18.07
C SER A 64 -11.43 3.49 18.08
N LEU A 65 -11.02 3.99 16.91
CA LEU A 65 -9.79 4.75 16.77
C LEU A 65 -9.90 6.12 17.48
N PRO A 66 -8.77 6.68 17.96
CA PRO A 66 -8.74 8.02 18.52
C PRO A 66 -9.27 9.06 17.52
N THR A 67 -10.17 9.91 17.98
CA THR A 67 -10.73 11.01 17.20
C THR A 67 -9.88 12.27 17.31
N ASP A 68 -10.10 13.23 16.40
CA ASP A 68 -9.45 14.53 16.44
C ASP A 68 -9.73 15.26 17.76
N SER A 69 -8.69 15.45 18.58
CA SER A 69 -8.78 16.13 19.87
C SER A 69 -9.11 17.62 19.74
N LYS A 70 -8.87 18.22 18.58
CA LYS A 70 -9.22 19.63 18.30
C LYS A 70 -10.67 19.77 17.86
N ASN A 71 -11.30 18.70 17.37
CA ASN A 71 -12.68 18.69 16.93
C ASN A 71 -13.38 17.34 17.19
N PRO A 72 -13.63 16.99 18.47
CA PRO A 72 -14.14 15.66 18.83
C PRO A 72 -15.55 15.38 18.30
N GLU A 73 -16.39 16.42 18.13
CA GLU A 73 -17.75 16.34 17.58
C GLU A 73 -17.77 15.87 16.12
N SER A 74 -16.66 16.02 15.39
CA SER A 74 -16.57 15.61 13.98
C SER A 74 -16.52 14.09 13.80
N GLY A 75 -16.14 13.34 14.85
CA GLY A 75 -15.86 11.91 14.74
C GLY A 75 -14.73 11.57 13.75
N ALA A 76 -13.92 12.56 13.35
CA ALA A 76 -12.83 12.36 12.41
C ALA A 76 -11.71 11.55 13.05
N VAL A 77 -11.15 10.60 12.29
CA VAL A 77 -10.08 9.71 12.73
C VAL A 77 -8.90 9.85 11.78
N SER A 78 -7.72 9.42 12.22
CA SER A 78 -6.52 9.49 11.37
C SER A 78 -6.56 8.43 10.27
N PRO A 79 -6.49 8.81 8.97
CA PRO A 79 -6.36 7.85 7.87
C PRO A 79 -5.15 6.91 8.01
N GLU A 80 -4.04 7.40 8.59
CA GLU A 80 -2.85 6.58 8.84
C GLU A 80 -3.10 5.54 9.95
N ALA A 81 -3.88 5.88 10.98
CA ALA A 81 -4.29 4.91 11.99
C ALA A 81 -5.19 3.82 11.38
N VAL A 82 -6.12 4.20 10.50
CA VAL A 82 -6.95 3.25 9.75
C VAL A 82 -6.08 2.35 8.87
N LYS A 83 -5.10 2.92 8.16
CA LYS A 83 -4.11 2.18 7.37
C LYS A 83 -3.36 1.15 8.20
N ASN A 84 -2.91 1.53 9.39
CA ASN A 84 -2.17 0.64 10.28
C ASN A 84 -3.03 -0.54 10.74
N SER A 85 -4.29 -0.29 11.09
CA SER A 85 -5.26 -1.34 11.43
C SER A 85 -5.59 -2.25 10.24
N ALA A 86 -5.55 -1.71 9.02
CA ALA A 86 -5.87 -2.42 7.79
C ALA A 86 -4.77 -3.36 7.29
N ARG A 87 -3.51 -3.17 7.71
CA ARG A 87 -2.31 -3.79 7.11
C ARG A 87 -2.41 -5.31 6.90
N ASN A 88 -3.13 -6.02 7.76
CA ASN A 88 -3.27 -7.48 7.71
C ASN A 88 -4.68 -7.96 7.31
N VAL A 89 -5.63 -7.05 7.14
CA VAL A 89 -7.05 -7.38 6.92
C VAL A 89 -7.46 -7.05 5.48
N PHE A 90 -6.99 -5.92 4.96
CA PHE A 90 -7.39 -5.41 3.66
C PHE A 90 -6.18 -4.95 2.84
N GLU A 91 -6.34 -4.97 1.52
CA GLU A 91 -5.37 -4.32 0.64
C GLU A 91 -5.52 -2.81 0.76
N TRP A 92 -4.50 -2.15 1.30
CA TRP A 92 -4.45 -0.69 1.35
C TRP A 92 -3.91 -0.14 0.02
N PRO A 93 -4.51 0.91 -0.56
CA PRO A 93 -3.99 1.54 -1.76
C PRO A 93 -2.59 2.07 -1.46
N HIS A 94 -1.59 1.54 -2.15
CA HIS A 94 -0.21 2.01 -2.02
C HIS A 94 -0.15 3.52 -2.22
N GLU A 95 0.61 4.16 -1.33
CA GLU A 95 0.65 5.61 -1.04
C GLU A 95 0.42 6.48 -2.29
N TYR A 96 -0.89 6.68 -2.52
CA TYR A 96 -1.57 7.68 -3.30
C TYR A 96 -1.13 7.86 -4.76
N ILE A 97 -1.92 7.24 -5.65
CA ILE A 97 -1.87 7.05 -7.12
C ILE A 97 -1.44 8.29 -7.98
N PHE A 98 -1.23 9.47 -7.40
CA PHE A 98 -0.82 10.70 -8.10
C PHE A 98 0.30 11.52 -7.45
N GLU A 99 1.00 11.03 -6.42
CA GLU A 99 2.30 11.63 -6.12
C GLU A 99 3.30 11.23 -7.20
N GLU A 100 3.47 12.11 -8.19
CA GLU A 100 4.71 12.16 -8.96
C GLU A 100 5.83 12.40 -7.95
N THR A 101 6.63 11.37 -7.65
CA THR A 101 8.00 11.63 -7.19
C THR A 101 8.60 12.59 -8.22
N ALA A 102 8.97 13.79 -7.77
CA ALA A 102 9.61 14.79 -8.60
C ALA A 102 10.68 14.09 -9.44
N ALA A 103 10.54 14.18 -10.77
CA ALA A 103 11.51 13.60 -11.67
C ALA A 103 12.90 14.08 -11.25
N PRO A 104 13.87 13.19 -11.03
CA PRO A 104 15.22 13.63 -10.73
C PRO A 104 15.76 14.35 -11.96
N ASN A 105 15.77 15.68 -11.92
CA ASN A 105 16.71 16.45 -12.70
C ASN A 105 18.09 16.09 -12.14
N HIS A 106 18.75 15.10 -12.74
CA HIS A 106 20.20 14.83 -12.82
C HIS A 106 20.47 13.31 -12.87
N MET A 107 21.38 12.91 -13.76
CA MET A 107 21.70 11.52 -14.11
C MET A 107 22.30 10.65 -12.98
N ASP A 108 22.40 11.17 -11.75
CA ASP A 108 22.95 10.46 -10.58
C ASP A 108 22.03 10.49 -9.35
N ALA A 109 20.75 10.86 -9.50
CA ALA A 109 19.85 10.90 -8.35
C ALA A 109 19.56 9.49 -7.81
N LYS A 110 20.04 9.23 -6.59
CA LYS A 110 19.64 8.07 -5.78
C LYS A 110 18.12 8.01 -5.75
N ILE A 111 17.55 6.95 -6.32
CA ILE A 111 16.13 6.62 -6.17
C ILE A 111 15.87 6.46 -4.67
N THR A 112 15.16 7.42 -4.07
CA THR A 112 14.71 7.34 -2.69
C THR A 112 13.48 6.45 -2.67
N TYR A 113 13.68 5.14 -2.44
CA TYR A 113 12.58 4.20 -2.27
C TYR A 113 11.81 4.57 -1.00
N SER A 114 10.51 4.87 -1.13
CA SER A 114 9.68 5.32 0.00
C SER A 114 9.47 4.24 1.06
N ASP A 115 9.57 2.97 0.68
CA ASP A 115 9.65 1.85 1.61
C ASP A 115 10.97 1.08 1.48
N THR A 116 11.40 0.49 2.60
CA THR A 116 12.69 -0.18 2.75
C THR A 116 12.77 -1.51 1.98
N ILE A 117 11.63 -2.10 1.60
CA ILE A 117 11.58 -3.41 0.93
C ILE A 117 11.51 -3.34 -0.60
N THR A 118 11.15 -2.20 -1.19
CA THR A 118 11.04 -2.07 -2.64
C THR A 118 12.37 -2.35 -3.34
N LYS A 119 13.48 -1.82 -2.82
CA LYS A 119 14.80 -2.06 -3.41
C LYS A 119 15.19 -3.55 -3.39
N PRO A 120 15.11 -4.27 -2.26
CA PRO A 120 15.30 -5.72 -2.25
C PRO A 120 14.45 -6.49 -3.27
N ILE A 121 13.20 -6.10 -3.49
CA ILE A 121 12.33 -6.75 -4.49
C ILE A 121 12.85 -6.51 -5.91
N LEU A 122 13.29 -5.29 -6.23
CA LEU A 122 13.88 -4.98 -7.54
C LEU A 122 15.20 -5.73 -7.76
N ASP A 123 16.03 -5.81 -6.72
CA ASP A 123 17.27 -6.58 -6.75
C ASP A 123 16.98 -8.07 -6.98
N ALA A 124 15.95 -8.62 -6.33
CA ALA A 124 15.53 -10.01 -6.56
C ALA A 124 15.01 -10.25 -8.00
N VAL A 125 14.28 -9.29 -8.58
CA VAL A 125 13.87 -9.37 -10.00
C VAL A 125 15.07 -9.36 -10.94
N LYS A 126 16.07 -8.54 -10.64
CA LYS A 126 17.32 -8.48 -11.40
C LYS A 126 18.11 -9.79 -11.29
N ASP A 127 18.24 -10.32 -10.08
CA ASP A 127 18.93 -11.58 -9.81
C ASP A 127 18.20 -12.78 -10.45
N ALA A 128 16.88 -12.71 -10.59
CA ALA A 128 16.07 -13.65 -11.34
C ALA A 128 16.15 -13.47 -12.87
N GLY A 129 17.01 -12.58 -13.38
CA GLY A 129 17.16 -12.32 -14.81
C GLY A 129 15.96 -11.60 -15.44
N GLY A 130 15.23 -10.78 -14.67
CA GLY A 130 13.99 -10.13 -15.11
C GLY A 130 12.77 -11.07 -15.09
N SER A 131 12.91 -12.28 -14.54
CA SER A 131 11.80 -13.20 -14.37
C SER A 131 10.76 -12.65 -13.39
N ASN A 132 9.49 -12.81 -13.76
CA ASN A 132 8.34 -12.50 -12.92
C ASN A 132 7.80 -13.73 -12.17
N ASP A 133 8.57 -14.82 -12.13
CA ASP A 133 8.19 -16.00 -11.37
C ASP A 133 8.20 -15.71 -9.87
N ARG A 134 6.99 -15.63 -9.30
CA ARG A 134 6.76 -15.29 -7.91
C ARG A 134 7.39 -16.28 -6.93
N ALA A 135 7.46 -17.56 -7.28
CA ALA A 135 8.08 -18.56 -6.43
C ALA A 135 9.60 -18.39 -6.42
N ALA A 136 10.20 -18.13 -7.58
CA ALA A 136 11.63 -17.82 -7.69
C ALA A 136 11.99 -16.53 -6.94
N LEU A 137 11.18 -15.49 -7.08
CA LEU A 137 11.40 -14.22 -6.38
C LEU A 137 11.29 -14.35 -4.86
N ILE A 138 10.33 -15.12 -4.34
CA ILE A 138 10.26 -15.43 -2.91
C ILE A 138 11.53 -16.17 -2.46
N ALA A 139 11.98 -17.18 -3.21
CA ALA A 139 13.17 -17.95 -2.84
C ALA A 139 14.43 -17.05 -2.78
N ILE A 140 14.59 -16.11 -3.70
CA ILE A 140 15.70 -15.14 -3.69
C ILE A 140 15.59 -14.21 -2.47
N LEU A 141 14.41 -13.67 -2.19
CA LEU A 141 14.17 -12.80 -1.04
C LEU A 141 14.36 -13.52 0.30
N GLU A 142 13.98 -14.80 0.39
CA GLU A 142 14.29 -15.64 1.55
C GLU A 142 15.81 -15.83 1.71
N GLY A 143 16.53 -15.98 0.60
CA GLY A 143 17.99 -15.98 0.58
C GLY A 143 18.56 -14.71 1.19
N TYR A 144 18.07 -13.55 0.76
CA TYR A 144 18.49 -12.27 1.33
C TYR A 144 18.20 -12.15 2.83
N ALA A 145 17.03 -12.64 3.27
CA ALA A 145 16.67 -12.66 4.68
C ALA A 145 17.59 -13.57 5.50
N LYS A 146 17.92 -14.77 4.99
CA LYS A 146 18.84 -15.71 5.63
C LYS A 146 20.29 -15.19 5.68
N GLU A 147 20.68 -14.35 4.73
CA GLU A 147 21.96 -13.64 4.73
C GLU A 147 22.00 -12.45 5.69
N GLY A 148 20.88 -12.13 6.37
CA GLY A 148 20.79 -11.02 7.30
C GLY A 148 20.77 -9.65 6.62
N LYS A 149 20.36 -9.57 5.35
CA LYS A 149 20.24 -8.29 4.64
C LYS A 149 19.05 -7.50 5.18
N GLU A 150 19.28 -6.23 5.55
CA GLU A 150 18.21 -5.29 5.84
C GLU A 150 17.33 -5.07 4.58
N PRO A 151 15.99 -4.92 4.72
CA PRO A 151 15.24 -4.76 5.96
C PRO A 151 14.67 -6.07 6.54
N PHE A 152 15.11 -7.24 6.08
CA PHE A 152 14.51 -8.50 6.49
C PHE A 152 14.85 -8.85 7.94
N ALA A 153 13.92 -9.56 8.59
CA ALA A 153 14.05 -10.01 9.98
C ALA A 153 14.03 -11.54 10.06
N ASN A 154 12.87 -12.16 9.83
CA ASN A 154 12.69 -13.60 9.93
C ASN A 154 12.02 -14.17 8.68
N VAL A 155 12.29 -15.45 8.41
CA VAL A 155 11.52 -16.23 7.43
C VAL A 155 10.58 -17.14 8.22
N THR A 156 9.28 -16.99 7.98
CA THR A 156 8.23 -17.80 8.62
C THR A 156 7.52 -18.67 7.57
N PRO A 157 6.72 -19.68 7.98
CA PRO A 157 5.92 -20.45 7.03
C PRO A 157 4.90 -19.61 6.24
N GLU A 158 4.52 -18.44 6.76
CA GLU A 158 3.53 -17.55 6.14
C GLU A 158 4.17 -16.54 5.17
N GLY A 159 5.45 -16.22 5.34
CA GLY A 159 6.18 -15.27 4.50
C GLY A 159 7.46 -14.74 5.13
N ILE A 160 7.97 -13.63 4.59
CA ILE A 160 9.22 -13.00 5.05
C ILE A 160 8.91 -11.76 5.86
N GLU A 161 9.30 -11.74 7.12
CA GLU A 161 9.18 -10.58 7.99
C GLU A 161 10.23 -9.52 7.64
N TRP A 162 9.83 -8.24 7.68
CA TRP A 162 10.71 -7.11 7.39
C TRP A 162 10.35 -5.85 8.17
N LYS A 163 11.34 -5.00 8.39
CA LYS A 163 11.24 -3.72 9.09
C LYS A 163 10.75 -2.62 8.15
N GLY A 164 9.61 -2.03 8.48
CA GLY A 164 9.10 -0.84 7.78
C GLY A 164 10.05 0.35 7.80
N SER A 165 9.83 1.33 6.93
CA SER A 165 10.67 2.54 6.82
C SER A 165 10.73 3.40 8.08
N VAL A 166 9.73 3.29 8.96
CA VAL A 166 9.67 3.98 10.26
C VAL A 166 9.78 3.04 11.46
N TRP A 167 10.22 1.80 11.24
CA TRP A 167 10.27 0.77 12.27
C TRP A 167 11.29 1.08 13.37
N LYS A 168 10.89 0.91 14.62
CA LYS A 168 11.71 1.05 15.83
C LYS A 168 11.74 -0.25 16.61
N GLU A 169 12.73 -0.39 17.48
CA GLU A 169 12.88 -1.56 18.34
C GLU A 169 11.62 -1.75 19.22
N GLY A 170 10.97 -2.91 19.08
CA GLY A 170 9.67 -3.21 19.70
C GLY A 170 8.46 -3.11 18.77
N ASP A 171 8.61 -2.54 17.57
CA ASP A 171 7.54 -2.49 16.58
C ASP A 171 7.28 -3.85 15.93
N LYS A 172 6.03 -4.08 15.50
CA LYS A 172 5.68 -5.29 14.74
C LYS A 172 6.33 -5.28 13.36
N TYR A 173 6.84 -6.44 12.93
CA TYR A 173 7.32 -6.63 11.57
C TYR A 173 6.16 -6.62 10.56
N ASN A 174 6.46 -6.17 9.36
CA ASN A 174 5.59 -6.38 8.20
C ASN A 174 5.83 -7.77 7.64
N LEU A 175 4.81 -8.40 7.07
CA LEU A 175 4.93 -9.73 6.47
C LEU A 175 4.84 -9.66 4.95
N LEU A 176 5.87 -10.12 4.25
CA LEU A 176 5.89 -10.30 2.80
C LEU A 176 5.44 -11.73 2.44
N THR A 177 4.16 -11.87 2.13
CA THR A 177 3.56 -13.10 1.58
C THR A 177 3.62 -13.11 0.04
N LEU A 178 3.38 -14.27 -0.59
CA LEU A 178 3.22 -14.38 -2.06
C LEU A 178 2.18 -13.39 -2.62
N LYS A 179 1.06 -13.21 -1.91
CA LYS A 179 0.00 -12.26 -2.30
C LYS A 179 0.52 -10.82 -2.24
N SER A 180 1.18 -10.44 -1.14
CA SER A 180 1.73 -9.09 -1.00
C SER A 180 2.85 -8.79 -2.00
N LEU A 181 3.69 -9.79 -2.31
CA LEU A 181 4.73 -9.69 -3.35
C LEU A 181 4.09 -9.50 -4.73
N HIS A 182 3.05 -10.26 -5.05
CA HIS A 182 2.33 -10.10 -6.31
C HIS A 182 1.80 -8.67 -6.50
N ASN A 183 1.17 -8.12 -5.46
CA ASN A 183 0.65 -6.76 -5.50
C ASN A 183 1.76 -5.73 -5.68
N ARG A 184 2.88 -5.90 -4.95
CA ARG A 184 4.06 -5.05 -5.09
C ARG A 184 4.63 -5.08 -6.51
N LEU A 185 4.82 -6.26 -7.10
CA LEU A 185 5.29 -6.41 -8.48
C LEU A 185 4.32 -5.78 -9.49
N SER A 186 3.02 -5.95 -9.29
CA SER A 186 1.99 -5.30 -10.13
C SER A 186 2.14 -3.77 -10.09
N ASN A 187 2.38 -3.19 -8.92
CA ASN A 187 2.59 -1.75 -8.79
C ASN A 187 3.91 -1.27 -9.38
N LEU A 188 5.00 -2.02 -9.21
CA LEU A 188 6.29 -1.70 -9.82
C LEU A 188 6.18 -1.68 -11.34
N ARG A 189 5.44 -2.63 -11.93
CA ARG A 189 5.13 -2.65 -13.37
C ARG A 189 4.28 -1.46 -13.80
N LYS A 190 3.24 -1.11 -13.04
CA LYS A 190 2.42 0.08 -13.30
C LYS A 190 3.25 1.37 -13.27
N LYS A 191 4.32 1.41 -12.47
CA LYS A 191 5.28 2.51 -12.38
C LYS A 191 6.42 2.44 -13.42
N GLY A 192 6.48 1.40 -14.25
CA GLY A 192 7.55 1.21 -15.24
C GLY A 192 8.93 0.93 -14.65
N LEU A 193 8.98 0.41 -13.42
CA LEU A 193 10.24 0.09 -12.71
C LEU A 193 10.72 -1.35 -12.97
N ILE A 194 9.85 -2.22 -13.46
CA ILE A 194 10.11 -3.59 -13.94
C ILE A 194 9.24 -3.90 -15.15
#